data_AF-A0A9E0X114-F1
#
_entry.id   AF-A0A9E0X114-F1
#
_cell.length_a   1.000
_cell.length_b   1.000
_cell.length_c   1.000
_cell.angle_alpha   90.00
_cell.angle_beta   90.00
_cell.angle_gamma   90.00
#
_symmetry.space_group_name_H-M   'P 1'
#
loop_
_entity.id
_entity.type
_entity.pdbx_description
1 polymer ?
#
loop_
_entity_poly.entity_id
_entity_poly.type
_entity_poly.pdbx_seq_one_letter_code
_entity_poly.pdbx_strand_id
1 'polypeptide(L)'
;MKPYLELDAESLLRQVADRVPPALRANVVVIGSIATAWAFRDISGTDTVATKDIDLLLRPSIDAVATAETLGQQLLDAGWQPQYPNGIQAGAADTPDDQLPALRLSPPEDADHWFVELLSEAPADQKTRKRWRRFHTRGGDFGLPSFRYLRVAVHGAEDSAFGLRIARPAPMALAHLLEHADPDRTPISGLPGTPPRFTKDVGRAIALWWLAREQSPLAGEQWLVAWRETLAVFHPDNMKESARSGLASVTDYLRDAHAIAVNGVLAPHGTTFEAFRRAHAGLVDLIDQL
;
A
#
# COMPACT_ATOMS: atom_id res chain seq x y z
N MET A 1 17.51 -9.92 14.92
CA MET A 1 16.60 -9.10 14.08
C MET A 1 17.30 -7.77 13.87
N LYS A 2 17.55 -7.32 12.63
CA LYS A 2 18.05 -5.95 12.41
C LYS A 2 16.96 -4.97 12.87
N PRO A 3 17.28 -3.90 13.61
CA PRO A 3 16.27 -2.93 14.03
C PRO A 3 15.56 -2.34 12.80
N TYR A 4 14.24 -2.22 12.86
CA TYR A 4 13.50 -1.44 11.88
C TYR A 4 13.99 0.01 11.98
N LEU A 5 14.24 0.64 10.84
CA LEU A 5 14.63 2.04 10.80
C LEU A 5 13.37 2.84 11.17
N GLU A 6 13.44 3.66 12.23
CA GLU A 6 12.41 4.66 12.48
C GLU A 6 12.64 5.81 11.48
N LEU A 7 11.86 5.81 10.40
CA LEU A 7 11.90 6.85 9.38
C LEU A 7 10.78 7.86 9.63
N ASP A 8 11.14 9.14 9.77
CA ASP A 8 10.15 10.24 9.77
C ASP A 8 9.45 10.32 8.40
N ALA A 9 8.12 10.17 8.41
CA ALA A 9 7.32 10.12 7.19
C ALA A 9 7.43 11.40 6.36
N GLU A 10 7.49 12.57 7.00
CA GLU A 10 7.63 13.85 6.30
C GLU A 10 8.99 13.94 5.57
N SER A 11 10.08 13.67 6.29
CA SER A 11 11.42 13.67 5.72
C SER A 11 11.54 12.69 4.57
N LEU A 12 10.98 11.48 4.70
CA LEU A 12 11.05 10.48 3.65
C LEU A 12 10.22 10.87 2.42
N LEU A 13 9.02 11.43 2.61
CA LEU A 13 8.19 11.95 1.51
C LEU A 13 8.90 13.07 0.75
N ARG A 14 9.55 14.00 1.47
CA ARG A 14 10.38 15.04 0.87
C ARG A 14 11.52 14.45 0.06
N GLN A 15 12.27 13.50 0.63
CA GLN A 15 13.37 12.83 -0.08
C GLN A 15 12.89 12.10 -1.34
N VAL A 16 11.75 11.42 -1.29
CA VAL A 16 11.14 10.80 -2.48
C VAL A 16 10.78 11.86 -3.50
N ALA A 17 10.09 12.94 -3.08
CA ALA A 17 9.66 14.00 -3.97
C ALA A 17 10.85 14.70 -4.66
N ASP A 18 11.94 14.97 -3.95
CA ASP A 18 13.16 15.59 -4.49
C ASP A 18 13.80 14.74 -5.60
N ARG A 19 13.55 13.43 -5.59
CA ARG A 19 14.10 12.45 -6.54
C ARG A 19 13.11 12.06 -7.63
N VAL A 20 11.82 12.21 -7.40
CA VAL A 20 10.79 12.08 -8.44
C VAL A 20 10.80 13.35 -9.31
N PRO A 21 10.97 13.22 -10.64
CA PRO A 21 11.01 14.36 -11.54
C PRO A 21 9.75 15.23 -11.40
N PRO A 22 9.86 16.58 -11.30
CA PRO A 22 8.70 17.44 -11.06
C PRO A 22 7.53 17.22 -12.03
N ALA A 23 7.83 16.97 -13.31
CA ALA A 23 6.83 16.70 -14.34
C ALA A 23 6.03 15.40 -14.13
N LEU A 24 6.56 14.46 -13.34
CA LEU A 24 5.93 13.16 -13.07
C LEU A 24 5.21 13.11 -11.72
N ARG A 25 5.44 14.07 -10.81
CA ARG A 25 4.92 14.00 -9.44
C ARG A 25 3.39 13.92 -9.37
N ALA A 26 2.69 14.62 -10.27
CA ALA A 26 1.23 14.56 -10.37
C ALA A 26 0.69 13.16 -10.72
N ASN A 27 1.52 12.32 -11.35
CA ASN A 27 1.22 10.94 -11.73
C ASN A 27 1.60 9.93 -10.64
N VAL A 28 2.16 10.37 -9.52
CA VAL A 28 2.63 9.50 -8.43
C VAL A 28 1.74 9.68 -7.20
N VAL A 29 1.18 8.58 -6.72
CA VAL A 29 0.49 8.51 -5.42
C VAL A 29 1.30 7.60 -4.49
N VAL A 30 1.70 8.12 -3.34
CA VAL A 30 2.32 7.32 -2.27
C VAL A 30 1.21 6.57 -1.53
N ILE A 31 1.38 5.26 -1.38
CA ILE A 31 0.44 4.38 -0.65
C ILE A 31 1.16 3.64 0.48
N GLY A 32 0.42 2.78 1.20
CA GLY A 32 1.02 1.84 2.15
C GLY A 32 1.48 2.51 3.45
N SER A 33 2.58 2.01 4.02
CA SER A 33 3.03 2.38 5.37
C SER A 33 3.40 3.86 5.48
N ILE A 34 4.02 4.45 4.45
CA ILE A 34 4.38 5.88 4.46
C ILE A 34 3.14 6.77 4.42
N ALA A 35 2.16 6.44 3.56
CA ALA A 35 0.90 7.17 3.52
C ALA A 35 0.14 7.08 4.85
N THR A 36 0.23 5.93 5.53
CA THR A 36 -0.37 5.72 6.85
C THR A 36 0.29 6.60 7.91
N ALA A 37 1.62 6.58 8.00
CA ALA A 37 2.35 7.37 8.96
C ALA A 37 2.15 8.87 8.75
N TRP A 38 2.14 9.32 7.49
CA TRP A 38 1.79 10.69 7.15
C TRP A 38 0.39 11.07 7.64
N ALA A 39 -0.63 10.25 7.35
CA ALA A 39 -2.02 10.56 7.69
C ALA A 39 -2.27 10.62 9.21
N PHE A 40 -1.51 9.87 10.00
CA PHE A 40 -1.68 9.74 11.44
C PHE A 40 -0.53 10.37 12.26
N ARG A 41 0.28 11.22 11.65
CA ARG A 41 1.45 11.89 12.29
C ARG A 41 1.13 12.66 13.59
N ASP A 42 -0.12 13.09 13.76
CA ASP A 42 -0.57 13.78 14.99
C ASP A 42 -0.83 12.81 16.17
N ILE A 43 -0.87 11.50 15.90
CA ILE A 43 -0.92 10.45 16.92
C ILE A 43 0.51 10.09 17.32
N SER A 44 0.82 10.20 18.59
CA SER A 44 2.17 9.96 19.14
C SER A 44 2.78 8.64 18.65
N GLY A 45 3.96 8.75 18.04
CA GLY A 45 4.77 7.62 17.55
C GLY A 45 4.48 7.19 16.11
N THR A 46 3.37 7.63 15.51
CA THR A 46 2.96 7.20 14.16
C THR A 46 3.68 7.96 13.04
N ASP A 47 4.32 9.08 13.36
CA ASP A 47 5.19 9.84 12.46
C ASP A 47 6.41 9.03 12.01
N THR A 48 6.82 8.06 12.84
CA THR A 48 7.88 7.11 12.51
C THR A 48 7.34 5.87 11.79
N VAL A 49 8.00 5.44 10.72
CA VAL A 49 7.59 4.26 9.95
C VAL A 49 8.61 3.14 10.09
N ALA A 50 8.15 1.99 10.57
CA ALA A 50 8.91 0.74 10.50
C ALA A 50 8.71 0.05 9.13
N THR A 51 9.28 0.63 8.06
CA THR A 51 9.23 0.04 6.71
C THR A 51 10.53 0.28 5.95
N LYS A 52 10.82 -0.61 4.99
CA LYS A 52 11.86 -0.40 3.97
C LYS A 52 11.27 -0.09 2.59
N ASP A 53 9.99 -0.39 2.42
CA ASP A 53 9.32 -0.41 1.12
C ASP A 53 8.47 0.86 1.04
N ILE A 54 8.72 1.70 0.03
CA ILE A 54 7.90 2.85 -0.32
C ILE A 54 7.15 2.57 -1.61
N ASP A 55 5.85 2.41 -1.50
CA ASP A 55 4.98 2.06 -2.63
C ASP A 55 4.59 3.32 -3.42
N LEU A 56 5.10 3.41 -4.66
CA LEU A 56 4.76 4.48 -5.60
C LEU A 56 3.77 3.96 -6.65
N LEU A 57 2.50 4.36 -6.51
CA LEU A 57 1.46 4.00 -7.45
C LEU A 57 1.38 5.04 -8.58
N LEU A 58 1.57 4.58 -9.80
CA LEU A 58 1.56 5.38 -11.02
C LEU A 58 0.17 5.47 -11.63
N ARG A 59 -0.28 6.68 -11.94
CA ARG A 59 -1.60 6.99 -12.51
C ARG A 59 -1.51 8.10 -13.58
N PRO A 60 -2.49 8.21 -14.49
CA PRO A 60 -3.58 7.26 -14.72
C PRO A 60 -3.06 5.93 -15.28
N SER A 61 -3.83 4.86 -15.13
CA SER A 61 -3.44 3.52 -15.61
C SER A 61 -2.97 3.47 -17.08
N ILE A 62 -3.56 4.30 -17.95
CA ILE A 62 -3.21 4.38 -19.38
C ILE A 62 -1.76 4.83 -19.60
N ASP A 63 -1.28 5.76 -18.79
CA ASP A 63 0.07 6.35 -18.90
C ASP A 63 1.08 5.67 -17.96
N ALA A 64 0.64 4.72 -17.13
CA ALA A 64 1.45 4.16 -16.06
C ALA A 64 2.72 3.45 -16.57
N VAL A 65 2.66 2.77 -17.72
CA VAL A 65 3.84 2.11 -18.33
C VAL A 65 4.86 3.16 -18.78
N ALA A 66 4.46 4.15 -19.59
CA ALA A 66 5.37 5.20 -20.04
C ALA A 66 5.94 6.01 -18.87
N THR A 67 5.13 6.25 -17.84
CA THR A 67 5.57 6.88 -16.59
C THR A 67 6.60 6.01 -15.86
N ALA A 68 6.40 4.69 -15.79
CA ALA A 68 7.33 3.75 -15.17
C ALA A 68 8.67 3.68 -15.91
N GLU A 69 8.66 3.65 -17.24
CA GLU A 69 9.86 3.67 -18.07
C GLU A 69 10.66 4.96 -17.82
N THR A 70 9.97 6.10 -17.89
CA THR A 70 10.60 7.42 -17.70
C THR A 70 11.14 7.58 -16.29
N LEU A 71 10.33 7.29 -15.27
CA LEU A 71 10.74 7.41 -13.86
C LEU A 71 11.86 6.42 -13.53
N GLY A 72 11.70 5.16 -13.91
CA GLY A 72 12.70 4.11 -13.68
C GLY A 72 14.04 4.44 -14.33
N GLN A 73 14.03 4.88 -15.58
CA GLN A 73 15.23 5.30 -16.30
C GLN A 73 15.93 6.48 -15.63
N GLN A 74 15.18 7.52 -15.24
CA GLN A 74 15.77 8.69 -14.59
C GLN A 74 16.34 8.39 -13.20
N LEU A 75 15.66 7.56 -12.40
CA LEU A 75 16.19 7.13 -11.10
C LEU A 75 17.47 6.31 -11.27
N LEU A 76 17.49 5.38 -12.23
CA LEU A 76 18.70 4.62 -12.56
C LEU A 76 19.84 5.55 -13.00
N ASP A 77 19.58 6.53 -13.86
CA ASP A 77 20.59 7.51 -14.32
C ASP A 77 21.10 8.40 -13.19
N ALA A 78 20.26 8.68 -12.19
CA ALA A 78 20.64 9.34 -10.94
C ALA A 78 21.39 8.44 -9.94
N GLY A 79 21.79 7.23 -10.37
CA GLY A 79 22.61 6.30 -9.58
C GLY A 79 21.84 5.41 -8.61
N TRP A 80 20.50 5.40 -8.66
CA TRP A 80 19.72 4.45 -7.88
C TRP A 80 20.00 3.02 -8.34
N GLN A 81 20.00 2.10 -7.38
CA GLN A 81 20.37 0.70 -7.62
C GLN A 81 19.14 -0.20 -7.57
N PRO A 82 18.95 -1.09 -8.57
CA PRO A 82 17.93 -2.13 -8.51
C PRO A 82 18.09 -3.04 -7.30
N GLN A 83 16.98 -3.33 -6.63
CA GLN A 83 16.90 -4.30 -5.56
C GLN A 83 16.22 -5.57 -6.04
N TYR A 84 16.90 -6.69 -5.82
CA TYR A 84 16.52 -7.99 -6.34
C TYR A 84 16.21 -8.95 -5.18
N PRO A 85 14.96 -9.01 -4.70
CA PRO A 85 14.59 -9.92 -3.63
C PRO A 85 14.83 -11.37 -4.08
N ASN A 86 15.41 -12.18 -3.21
CA ASN A 86 15.63 -13.62 -3.41
C ASN A 86 16.48 -13.99 -4.64
N GLY A 87 17.35 -13.07 -5.11
CA GLY A 87 18.28 -13.35 -6.22
C GLY A 87 17.64 -13.33 -7.62
N ILE A 88 16.39 -12.90 -7.76
CA ILE A 88 15.73 -12.69 -9.06
C ILE A 88 16.43 -11.55 -9.79
N GLN A 89 16.75 -11.70 -11.08
CA GLN A 89 17.33 -10.60 -11.88
C GLN A 89 16.27 -9.91 -12.74
N ALA A 90 16.62 -8.77 -13.34
CA ALA A 90 15.77 -8.17 -14.38
C ALA A 90 15.46 -9.18 -15.49
N GLY A 91 14.26 -9.09 -16.04
CA GLY A 91 13.83 -9.97 -17.13
C GLY A 91 14.49 -9.61 -18.44
N ALA A 92 14.36 -10.53 -19.39
CA ALA A 92 14.68 -10.34 -20.80
C ALA A 92 13.39 -10.35 -21.64
N ALA A 93 13.53 -10.08 -22.94
CA ALA A 93 12.42 -9.96 -23.88
C ALA A 93 11.54 -11.23 -23.96
N ASP A 94 12.09 -12.40 -23.64
CA ASP A 94 11.40 -13.70 -23.64
C ASP A 94 10.86 -14.13 -22.27
N THR A 95 11.21 -13.42 -21.19
CA THR A 95 10.68 -13.69 -19.85
C THR A 95 9.17 -13.46 -19.85
N PRO A 96 8.29 -14.35 -19.37
CA PRO A 96 6.86 -14.06 -19.31
C PRO A 96 6.51 -12.88 -18.38
N ASP A 97 5.47 -12.10 -18.70
CA ASP A 97 5.11 -10.89 -17.95
C ASP A 97 4.82 -11.15 -16.46
N ASP A 98 4.24 -12.30 -16.12
CA ASP A 98 3.95 -12.71 -14.75
C ASP A 98 5.17 -13.23 -13.96
N GLN A 99 6.30 -13.41 -14.66
CA GLN A 99 7.61 -13.80 -14.10
C GLN A 99 8.57 -12.62 -13.99
N LEU A 100 8.23 -11.45 -14.53
CA LEU A 100 9.05 -10.25 -14.40
C LEU A 100 9.08 -9.76 -12.94
N PRO A 101 10.25 -9.32 -12.43
CA PRO A 101 10.31 -8.67 -11.13
C PRO A 101 9.65 -7.29 -11.17
N ALA A 102 9.06 -6.87 -10.05
CA ALA A 102 8.72 -5.46 -9.85
C ALA A 102 10.00 -4.63 -9.77
N LEU A 103 9.98 -3.41 -10.32
CA LEU A 103 11.11 -2.50 -10.19
C LEU A 103 11.16 -1.94 -8.77
N ARG A 104 12.20 -2.33 -8.05
CA ARG A 104 12.56 -1.79 -6.74
C ARG A 104 13.87 -1.05 -6.86
N LEU A 105 13.92 0.19 -6.42
CA LEU A 105 15.11 1.03 -6.53
C LEU A 105 15.47 1.62 -5.18
N SER A 106 16.72 1.44 -4.76
CA SER A 106 17.27 2.10 -3.58
C SER A 106 18.07 3.35 -3.95
N PRO A 107 18.00 4.41 -3.14
CA PRO A 107 18.81 5.60 -3.35
C PRO A 107 20.30 5.29 -3.13
N PRO A 108 21.21 6.03 -3.77
CA PRO A 108 22.66 5.79 -3.65
C PRO A 108 23.19 6.01 -2.22
N GLU A 109 22.61 6.93 -1.46
CA GLU A 109 23.12 7.33 -0.13
C GLU A 109 22.58 6.46 1.01
N ASP A 110 21.47 5.75 0.77
CA ASP A 110 20.71 4.99 1.77
C ASP A 110 20.32 3.60 1.23
N ALA A 111 21.24 2.99 0.46
CA ALA A 111 20.95 1.82 -0.36
C ALA A 111 20.42 0.60 0.44
N ASP A 112 20.86 0.45 1.70
CA ASP A 112 20.48 -0.65 2.59
C ASP A 112 19.27 -0.33 3.49
N HIS A 113 18.80 0.92 3.47
CA HIS A 113 17.81 1.44 4.42
C HIS A 113 16.39 1.35 3.86
N TRP A 114 16.17 1.80 2.63
CA TRP A 114 14.85 1.79 2.00
C TRP A 114 14.94 1.70 0.47
N PHE A 115 13.80 1.43 -0.16
CA PHE A 115 13.64 1.44 -1.61
C PHE A 115 12.24 1.91 -2.01
N VAL A 116 12.12 2.42 -3.23
CA VAL A 116 10.81 2.61 -3.88
C VAL A 116 10.43 1.37 -4.66
N GLU A 117 9.19 0.94 -4.59
CA GLU A 117 8.60 -0.07 -5.47
C GLU A 117 7.57 0.62 -6.38
N LEU A 118 7.63 0.37 -7.69
CA LEU A 118 6.67 0.93 -8.64
C LEU A 118 5.46 0.00 -8.80
N LEU A 119 4.27 0.56 -8.69
CA LEU A 119 2.99 -0.09 -8.97
C LEU A 119 2.18 0.76 -9.95
N SER A 120 1.16 0.18 -10.56
CA SER A 120 0.21 0.95 -11.38
C SER A 120 -1.20 0.91 -10.83
N GLU A 121 -1.91 2.02 -11.03
CA GLU A 121 -3.35 2.06 -10.94
C GLU A 121 -3.95 0.94 -11.81
N ALA A 122 -4.90 0.17 -11.27
CA ALA A 122 -5.58 -0.85 -12.05
C ALA A 122 -6.36 -0.23 -13.23
N PRO A 123 -6.32 -0.83 -14.42
CA PRO A 123 -7.27 -0.51 -15.48
C PRO A 123 -8.72 -0.71 -15.01
N ALA A 124 -9.65 0.09 -15.55
CA ALA A 124 -11.07 0.01 -15.18
C ALA A 124 -11.70 -1.36 -15.47
N ASP A 125 -11.15 -2.11 -16.42
CA ASP A 125 -11.62 -3.42 -16.84
C ASP A 125 -10.94 -4.60 -16.11
N GLN A 126 -10.03 -4.32 -15.17
CA GLN A 126 -9.26 -5.38 -14.50
C GLN A 126 -10.16 -6.19 -13.55
N LYS A 127 -10.47 -7.43 -13.95
CA LYS A 127 -11.20 -8.41 -13.12
C LYS A 127 -10.27 -9.29 -12.28
N THR A 128 -9.09 -9.59 -12.80
CA THR A 128 -8.10 -10.44 -12.10
C THR A 128 -7.52 -9.71 -10.90
N ARG A 129 -7.28 -10.45 -9.80
CA ARG A 129 -6.66 -9.93 -8.58
C ARG A 129 -5.41 -9.10 -8.88
N LYS A 130 -4.51 -9.68 -9.67
CA LYS A 130 -3.25 -9.07 -10.09
C LYS A 130 -3.14 -9.06 -11.61
N ARG A 131 -2.54 -8.03 -12.17
CA ARG A 131 -2.10 -7.95 -13.57
C ARG A 131 -0.69 -7.39 -13.58
N TRP A 132 0.14 -7.90 -14.47
CA TRP A 132 1.48 -7.40 -14.72
C TRP A 132 1.50 -6.79 -16.12
N ARG A 133 2.17 -5.65 -16.26
CA ARG A 133 2.47 -5.04 -17.57
C ARG A 133 3.97 -4.86 -17.68
N ARG A 134 4.58 -5.39 -18.73
CA ARG A 134 5.99 -5.14 -19.02
C ARG A 134 6.25 -3.66 -19.26
N PHE A 135 7.41 -3.21 -18.81
CA PHE A 135 8.03 -1.97 -19.23
C PHE A 135 9.56 -2.13 -19.27
N HIS A 136 10.23 -1.32 -20.10
CA HIS A 136 11.65 -1.45 -20.35
C HIS A 136 12.47 -0.32 -19.73
N THR A 137 13.66 -0.64 -19.21
CA THR A 137 14.67 0.33 -18.78
C THR A 137 16.06 -0.14 -19.22
N ARG A 138 17.09 0.71 -19.10
CA ARG A 138 18.49 0.26 -19.29
C ARG A 138 18.92 -0.89 -18.37
N GLY A 139 18.19 -1.11 -17.27
CA GLY A 139 18.45 -2.20 -16.31
C GLY A 139 17.85 -3.55 -16.72
N GLY A 140 17.09 -3.62 -17.81
CA GLY A 140 16.36 -4.79 -18.28
C GLY A 140 14.84 -4.60 -18.25
N ASP A 141 14.12 -5.70 -18.39
CA ASP A 141 12.66 -5.71 -18.39
C ASP A 141 12.09 -5.93 -16.99
N PHE A 142 11.06 -5.16 -16.65
CA PHE A 142 10.39 -5.19 -15.36
C PHE A 142 8.88 -5.32 -15.53
N GLY A 143 8.22 -5.87 -14.53
CA GLY A 143 6.78 -5.96 -14.43
C GLY A 143 6.25 -4.79 -13.61
N LEU A 144 5.25 -4.08 -14.11
CA LEU A 144 4.50 -3.08 -13.36
C LEU A 144 3.23 -3.74 -12.80
N PRO A 145 3.20 -4.12 -11.50
CA PRO A 145 2.04 -4.79 -10.92
C PRO A 145 0.89 -3.81 -10.71
N SER A 146 -0.33 -4.29 -10.96
CA SER A 146 -1.58 -3.65 -10.52
C SER A 146 -2.48 -4.64 -9.81
N PHE A 147 -3.13 -4.21 -8.74
CA PHE A 147 -4.17 -4.98 -8.05
C PHE A 147 -5.53 -4.31 -8.28
N ARG A 148 -6.57 -5.12 -8.53
CA ARG A 148 -7.88 -4.66 -9.05
C ARG A 148 -8.51 -3.53 -8.23
N TYR A 149 -8.27 -3.47 -6.92
CA TYR A 149 -8.81 -2.41 -6.06
C TYR A 149 -7.82 -1.27 -5.74
N LEU A 150 -6.67 -1.18 -6.40
CA LEU A 150 -5.75 -0.05 -6.19
C LEU A 150 -6.36 1.30 -6.58
N ARG A 151 -7.31 1.34 -7.52
CA ARG A 151 -8.09 2.56 -7.85
C ARG A 151 -8.90 3.06 -6.65
N VAL A 152 -9.45 2.13 -5.86
CA VAL A 152 -10.15 2.43 -4.61
C VAL A 152 -9.15 3.01 -3.61
N ALA A 153 -7.99 2.36 -3.44
CA ALA A 153 -6.98 2.78 -2.47
C ALA A 153 -6.49 4.23 -2.66
N VAL A 154 -6.41 4.70 -3.91
CA VAL A 154 -5.93 6.06 -4.24
C VAL A 154 -7.04 7.06 -4.52
N HIS A 155 -8.30 6.68 -4.31
CA HIS A 155 -9.41 7.59 -4.47
C HIS A 155 -9.34 8.71 -3.43
N GLY A 156 -9.55 9.95 -3.89
CA GLY A 156 -9.42 11.12 -3.02
C GLY A 156 -8.01 11.36 -2.46
N ALA A 157 -6.96 10.78 -3.05
CA ALA A 157 -5.59 11.05 -2.62
C ALA A 157 -5.28 12.56 -2.65
N GLU A 158 -4.71 13.05 -1.55
CA GLU A 158 -4.50 14.47 -1.26
C GLU A 158 -3.13 14.94 -1.75
N ASP A 159 -3.04 16.20 -2.19
CA ASP A 159 -1.76 16.81 -2.55
C ASP A 159 -0.94 17.09 -1.29
N SER A 160 0.34 16.71 -1.32
CA SER A 160 1.32 17.09 -0.31
C SER A 160 2.01 18.40 -0.68
N ALA A 161 2.64 19.05 0.32
CA ALA A 161 3.47 20.22 0.10
C ALA A 161 4.68 19.96 -0.83
N PHE A 162 5.01 18.69 -1.09
CA PHE A 162 6.13 18.28 -1.94
C PHE A 162 5.73 18.02 -3.40
N GLY A 163 4.44 18.16 -3.73
CA GLY A 163 3.88 17.93 -5.06
C GLY A 163 3.59 16.47 -5.40
N LEU A 164 3.82 15.54 -4.47
CA LEU A 164 3.31 14.17 -4.55
C LEU A 164 1.89 14.09 -4.01
N ARG A 165 1.13 13.09 -4.45
CA ARG A 165 -0.17 12.76 -3.85
C ARG A 165 -0.03 11.65 -2.82
N ILE A 166 -0.85 11.67 -1.79
CA ILE A 166 -0.81 10.69 -0.69
C ILE A 166 -2.18 10.05 -0.51
N ALA A 167 -2.24 8.71 -0.50
CA ALA A 167 -3.49 7.99 -0.30
C ALA A 167 -4.04 8.16 1.12
N ARG A 168 -5.36 8.24 1.23
CA ARG A 168 -6.04 8.39 2.51
C ARG A 168 -6.27 7.01 3.18
N PRO A 169 -6.23 6.91 4.52
CA PRO A 169 -6.44 5.64 5.22
C PRO A 169 -7.75 4.94 4.91
N ALA A 170 -8.87 5.67 4.83
CA ALA A 170 -10.19 5.05 4.64
C ALA A 170 -10.31 4.32 3.28
N PRO A 171 -9.99 4.93 2.12
CA PRO A 171 -10.02 4.20 0.85
C PRO A 171 -8.99 3.07 0.77
N MET A 172 -7.81 3.20 1.40
CA MET A 172 -6.83 2.10 1.50
C MET A 172 -7.40 0.91 2.28
N ALA A 173 -8.04 1.15 3.44
CA ALA A 173 -8.68 0.10 4.22
C ALA A 173 -9.79 -0.59 3.42
N LEU A 174 -10.65 0.18 2.73
CA LEU A 174 -11.70 -0.38 1.87
C LEU A 174 -11.11 -1.25 0.77
N ALA A 175 -10.04 -0.81 0.09
CA ALA A 175 -9.38 -1.59 -0.94
C ALA A 175 -8.86 -2.94 -0.42
N HIS A 176 -8.27 -2.98 0.78
CA HIS A 176 -7.83 -4.23 1.40
C HIS A 176 -9.01 -5.18 1.69
N LEU A 177 -10.13 -4.65 2.21
CA LEU A 177 -11.33 -5.45 2.48
C LEU A 177 -11.90 -6.04 1.19
N LEU A 178 -12.02 -5.23 0.15
CA LEU A 178 -12.56 -5.66 -1.14
C LEU A 178 -11.66 -6.68 -1.84
N GLU A 179 -10.34 -6.50 -1.77
CA GLU A 179 -9.37 -7.41 -2.38
C GLU A 179 -9.47 -8.82 -1.79
N HIS A 180 -9.80 -8.91 -0.50
CA HIS A 180 -9.88 -10.15 0.24
C HIS A 180 -11.30 -10.64 0.50
N ALA A 181 -12.31 -10.11 -0.19
CA ALA A 181 -13.64 -10.70 -0.26
C ALA A 181 -13.57 -12.18 -0.70
N ASP A 182 -12.66 -12.46 -1.63
CA ASP A 182 -12.06 -13.78 -1.85
C ASP A 182 -10.65 -13.75 -1.23
N PRO A 183 -10.36 -14.49 -0.14
CA PRO A 183 -9.10 -14.36 0.61
C PRO A 183 -7.88 -14.80 -0.20
N ASP A 184 -6.83 -13.96 -0.26
CA ASP A 184 -5.57 -14.34 -0.89
C ASP A 184 -4.75 -15.21 0.05
N ARG A 185 -4.68 -16.51 -0.26
CA ARG A 185 -3.95 -17.50 0.53
C ARG A 185 -2.47 -17.62 0.17
N THR A 186 -1.97 -16.78 -0.73
CA THR A 186 -0.54 -16.73 -1.07
C THR A 186 0.28 -16.45 0.18
N PRO A 187 1.24 -17.32 0.55
CA PRO A 187 2.09 -17.11 1.72
C PRO A 187 2.95 -15.85 1.57
N ILE A 188 3.10 -15.09 2.66
CA ILE A 188 4.04 -13.97 2.71
C ILE A 188 5.39 -14.47 3.24
N SER A 189 6.42 -14.41 2.40
CA SER A 189 7.81 -14.60 2.82
C SER A 189 8.28 -13.48 3.75
N GLY A 190 9.15 -13.79 4.71
CA GLY A 190 9.73 -12.80 5.62
C GLY A 190 8.92 -12.50 6.88
N LEU A 191 7.73 -13.10 7.05
CA LEU A 191 6.97 -13.09 8.29
C LEU A 191 7.04 -14.45 9.00
N PRO A 192 7.13 -14.48 10.36
CA PRO A 192 7.09 -15.74 11.12
C PRO A 192 5.84 -16.56 10.77
N GLY A 193 6.01 -17.85 10.49
CA GLY A 193 4.90 -18.75 10.14
C GLY A 193 4.35 -18.61 8.72
N THR A 194 4.94 -17.74 7.88
CA THR A 194 4.54 -17.53 6.47
C THR A 194 3.02 -17.37 6.28
N PRO A 195 2.39 -16.43 7.00
CA PRO A 195 0.94 -16.30 7.00
C PRO A 195 0.41 -15.99 5.60
N PRO A 196 -0.84 -16.39 5.31
CA PRO A 196 -1.58 -15.93 4.13
C PRO A 196 -1.59 -14.41 3.99
N ARG A 197 -1.59 -13.92 2.75
CA ARG A 197 -1.58 -12.48 2.46
C ARG A 197 -2.78 -11.74 3.03
N PHE A 198 -3.98 -12.34 2.98
CA PHE A 198 -5.19 -11.71 3.54
C PHE A 198 -5.04 -11.37 5.04
N THR A 199 -4.30 -12.19 5.81
CA THR A 199 -4.08 -11.96 7.25
C THR A 199 -3.38 -10.62 7.49
N LYS A 200 -2.36 -10.30 6.68
CA LYS A 200 -1.64 -9.02 6.76
C LYS A 200 -2.51 -7.87 6.28
N ASP A 201 -3.11 -8.01 5.10
CA ASP A 201 -3.76 -6.89 4.40
C ASP A 201 -5.11 -6.52 5.06
N VAL A 202 -5.94 -7.50 5.46
CA VAL A 202 -7.16 -7.25 6.25
C VAL A 202 -6.79 -6.80 7.67
N GLY A 203 -5.74 -7.38 8.26
CA GLY A 203 -5.20 -6.92 9.54
C GLY A 203 -4.78 -5.44 9.51
N ARG A 204 -4.20 -4.99 8.40
CA ARG A 204 -3.88 -3.58 8.16
C ARG A 204 -5.12 -2.70 8.11
N ALA A 205 -6.22 -3.14 7.47
CA ALA A 205 -7.48 -2.39 7.50
C ALA A 205 -8.00 -2.18 8.93
N ILE A 206 -7.91 -3.19 9.79
CA ILE A 206 -8.28 -3.10 11.22
C ILE A 206 -7.36 -2.10 11.96
N ALA A 207 -6.05 -2.15 11.69
CA ALA A 207 -5.09 -1.23 12.29
C ALA A 207 -5.32 0.23 11.87
N LEU A 208 -5.58 0.48 10.59
CA LEU A 208 -5.94 1.81 10.08
C LEU A 208 -7.21 2.35 10.75
N TRP A 209 -8.19 1.47 10.97
CA TRP A 209 -9.42 1.84 11.67
C TRP A 209 -9.17 2.16 13.15
N TRP A 210 -8.32 1.38 13.82
CA TRP A 210 -7.90 1.69 15.18
C TRP A 210 -7.25 3.07 15.25
N LEU A 211 -6.25 3.35 14.41
CA LEU A 211 -5.56 4.64 14.34
C LEU A 211 -6.52 5.80 14.08
N ALA A 212 -7.46 5.64 13.14
CA ALA A 212 -8.44 6.69 12.85
C ALA A 212 -9.28 7.05 14.07
N ARG A 213 -9.70 6.05 14.87
CA ARG A 213 -10.48 6.28 16.10
C ARG A 213 -9.66 6.95 17.20
N GLU A 214 -8.37 6.64 17.30
CA GLU A 214 -7.48 7.32 18.23
C GLU A 214 -7.23 8.78 17.80
N GLN A 215 -7.20 9.06 16.50
CA GLN A 215 -7.04 10.42 15.96
C GLN A 215 -8.29 11.28 16.18
N SER A 216 -9.48 10.71 16.00
CA SER A 216 -10.72 11.47 15.93
C SER A 216 -11.95 10.69 16.42
N PRO A 217 -12.78 11.26 17.30
CA PRO A 217 -14.07 10.65 17.67
C PRO A 217 -15.06 10.61 16.50
N LEU A 218 -14.85 11.42 15.45
CA LEU A 218 -15.69 11.48 14.25
C LEU A 218 -15.22 10.52 13.14
N ALA A 219 -14.23 9.67 13.40
CA ALA A 219 -13.63 8.78 12.40
C ALA A 219 -14.68 7.92 11.66
N GLY A 220 -15.71 7.44 12.38
CA GLY A 220 -16.78 6.64 11.76
C GLY A 220 -17.57 7.41 10.70
N GLU A 221 -18.04 8.61 11.02
CA GLU A 221 -18.76 9.46 10.07
C GLU A 221 -17.88 9.83 8.86
N GLN A 222 -16.63 10.19 9.12
CA GLN A 222 -15.66 10.55 8.09
C GLN A 222 -15.37 9.39 7.13
N TRP A 223 -15.16 8.18 7.67
CA TRP A 223 -14.91 6.99 6.87
C TRP A 223 -16.16 6.57 6.07
N LEU A 224 -17.36 6.65 6.66
CA LEU A 224 -18.61 6.38 5.93
C LEU A 224 -18.80 7.32 4.74
N VAL A 225 -18.55 8.61 4.91
CA VAL A 225 -18.61 9.58 3.81
C VAL A 225 -17.59 9.21 2.73
N ALA A 226 -16.32 9.04 3.10
CA ALA A 226 -15.25 8.71 2.15
C ALA A 226 -15.52 7.39 1.41
N TRP A 227 -16.02 6.37 2.12
CA TRP A 227 -16.39 5.10 1.50
C TRP A 227 -17.57 5.27 0.56
N ARG A 228 -18.67 5.93 0.96
CA ARG A 228 -19.83 6.18 0.07
C ARG A 228 -19.44 6.93 -1.19
N GLU A 229 -18.61 7.96 -1.08
CA GLU A 229 -18.07 8.70 -2.23
C GLU A 229 -17.23 7.79 -3.14
N THR A 230 -16.37 6.96 -2.56
CA THR A 230 -15.55 6.00 -3.31
C THR A 230 -16.43 4.96 -4.03
N LEU A 231 -17.41 4.39 -3.32
CA LEU A 231 -18.36 3.42 -3.86
C LEU A 231 -19.17 4.04 -5.01
N ALA A 232 -19.58 5.30 -4.88
CA ALA A 232 -20.34 6.04 -5.89
C ALA A 232 -19.60 6.13 -7.24
N VAL A 233 -18.27 6.16 -7.22
CA VAL A 233 -17.44 6.28 -8.41
C VAL A 233 -17.15 4.92 -9.05
N PHE A 234 -16.93 3.88 -8.25
CA PHE A 234 -16.42 2.61 -8.77
C PHE A 234 -17.46 1.51 -8.93
N HIS A 235 -18.59 1.57 -8.21
CA HIS A 235 -19.71 0.60 -8.16
C HIS A 235 -19.48 -0.76 -8.87
N PRO A 236 -18.55 -1.61 -8.41
CA PRO A 236 -18.66 -3.04 -8.64
C PRO A 236 -19.76 -3.58 -7.73
N ASP A 237 -20.55 -4.49 -8.28
CA ASP A 237 -21.70 -5.08 -7.59
C ASP A 237 -21.30 -5.67 -6.21
N ASN A 238 -22.18 -5.51 -5.21
CA ASN A 238 -22.03 -6.10 -3.88
C ASN A 238 -20.79 -5.68 -3.06
N MET A 239 -20.28 -4.45 -3.22
CA MET A 239 -19.11 -3.97 -2.46
C MET A 239 -19.27 -4.02 -0.92
N LYS A 240 -20.46 -3.74 -0.37
CA LYS A 240 -20.71 -3.88 1.08
C LYS A 240 -20.52 -5.32 1.54
N GLU A 241 -21.14 -6.26 0.84
CA GLU A 241 -21.01 -7.69 1.11
C GLU A 241 -19.57 -8.16 0.93
N SER A 242 -18.89 -7.67 -0.11
CA SER A 242 -17.47 -7.95 -0.36
C SER A 242 -16.59 -7.46 0.78
N ALA A 243 -16.79 -6.23 1.26
CA ALA A 243 -16.05 -5.69 2.40
C ALA A 243 -16.33 -6.48 3.68
N ARG A 244 -17.59 -6.90 3.91
CA ARG A 244 -17.97 -7.77 5.02
C ARG A 244 -17.29 -9.13 4.94
N SER A 245 -17.29 -9.77 3.76
CA SER A 245 -16.61 -11.05 3.51
C SER A 245 -15.10 -10.92 3.75
N GLY A 246 -14.50 -9.84 3.26
CA GLY A 246 -13.09 -9.54 3.46
C GLY A 246 -12.72 -9.42 4.94
N LEU A 247 -13.50 -8.66 5.72
CA LEU A 247 -13.28 -8.55 7.16
C LEU A 247 -13.51 -9.89 7.87
N ALA A 248 -14.59 -10.60 7.54
CA ALA A 248 -14.91 -11.89 8.13
C ALA A 248 -13.80 -12.93 7.90
N SER A 249 -13.07 -12.84 6.78
CA SER A 249 -12.00 -13.78 6.43
C SER A 249 -10.88 -13.86 7.47
N VAL A 250 -10.65 -12.79 8.24
CA VAL A 250 -9.57 -12.74 9.25
C VAL A 250 -10.03 -13.13 10.66
N THR A 251 -11.32 -13.43 10.87
CA THR A 251 -11.89 -13.71 12.22
C THR A 251 -11.10 -14.77 12.98
N ASP A 252 -10.83 -15.91 12.33
CA ASP A 252 -10.07 -17.02 12.94
C ASP A 252 -8.56 -16.76 12.99
N TYR A 253 -8.10 -15.69 12.33
CA TYR A 253 -6.69 -15.30 12.19
C TYR A 253 -6.37 -13.99 12.92
N LEU A 254 -7.27 -13.49 13.78
CA LEU A 254 -7.12 -12.18 14.41
C LEU A 254 -5.84 -12.06 15.24
N ARG A 255 -5.39 -13.15 15.87
CA ARG A 255 -4.12 -13.15 16.63
C ARG A 255 -2.92 -12.96 15.71
N ASP A 256 -2.89 -13.64 14.58
CA ASP A 256 -1.81 -13.51 13.59
C ASP A 256 -1.83 -12.12 12.94
N ALA A 257 -3.01 -11.63 12.58
CA ALA A 257 -3.20 -10.28 12.06
C ALA A 257 -2.72 -9.21 13.06
N HIS A 258 -3.06 -9.37 14.34
CA HIS A 258 -2.58 -8.49 15.42
C HIS A 258 -1.06 -8.56 15.56
N ALA A 259 -0.47 -9.76 15.61
CA ALA A 259 0.96 -9.95 15.72
C ALA A 259 1.72 -9.29 14.56
N ILE A 260 1.21 -9.37 13.34
CA ILE A 260 1.78 -8.67 12.18
C ILE A 260 1.63 -7.16 12.33
N ALA A 261 0.45 -6.67 12.74
CA ALA A 261 0.19 -5.24 12.88
C ALA A 261 1.11 -4.58 13.92
N VAL A 262 1.31 -5.19 15.09
CA VAL A 262 2.19 -4.64 16.15
C VAL A 262 3.68 -4.76 15.87
N ASN A 263 4.08 -5.50 14.84
CA ASN A 263 5.46 -5.49 14.33
C ASN A 263 5.61 -4.61 13.08
N GLY A 264 4.57 -3.85 12.71
CA GLY A 264 4.57 -2.94 11.58
C GLY A 264 3.83 -1.65 11.92
N VAL A 265 2.66 -1.46 11.33
CA VAL A 265 1.88 -0.21 11.42
C VAL A 265 1.47 0.20 12.84
N LEU A 266 1.35 -0.74 13.78
CA LEU A 266 1.02 -0.48 15.17
C LEU A 266 2.22 -0.61 16.14
N ALA A 267 3.43 -0.80 15.61
CA ALA A 267 4.63 -0.96 16.44
C ALA A 267 4.83 0.16 17.47
N PRO A 268 4.58 1.46 17.16
CA PRO A 268 4.78 2.54 18.12
C PRO A 268 3.76 2.56 19.28
N HIS A 269 2.64 1.83 19.17
CA HIS A 269 1.48 2.04 20.05
C HIS A 269 1.29 0.98 21.13
N GLY A 270 2.05 -0.11 21.10
CA GLY A 270 1.90 -1.22 22.06
C GLY A 270 0.47 -1.77 22.11
N THR A 271 -0.27 -1.72 20.99
CA THR A 271 -1.70 -2.05 20.94
C THR A 271 -1.95 -3.47 21.42
N THR A 272 -2.80 -3.63 22.44
CA THR A 272 -3.16 -4.95 22.98
C THR A 272 -4.06 -5.73 22.02
N PHE A 273 -4.03 -7.06 22.10
CA PHE A 273 -4.91 -7.92 21.30
C PHE A 273 -6.40 -7.59 21.52
N GLU A 274 -6.79 -7.28 22.76
CA GLU A 274 -8.18 -6.88 23.06
C GLU A 274 -8.57 -5.54 22.43
N ALA A 275 -7.66 -4.57 22.36
CA ALA A 275 -7.90 -3.31 21.64
C ALA A 275 -8.06 -3.56 20.13
N PHE A 276 -7.22 -4.40 19.55
CA PHE A 276 -7.31 -4.80 18.14
C PHE A 276 -8.62 -5.54 17.84
N ARG A 277 -9.06 -6.46 18.72
CA ARG A 277 -10.35 -7.16 18.62
C ARG A 277 -11.54 -6.21 18.70
N ARG A 278 -11.49 -5.19 19.56
CA ARG A 278 -12.50 -4.12 19.60
C ARG A 278 -12.50 -3.26 18.33
N ALA A 279 -11.34 -3.00 17.76
CA ALA A 279 -11.25 -2.32 16.47
C ALA A 279 -11.91 -3.16 15.37
N HIS A 280 -11.61 -4.46 15.30
CA HIS A 280 -12.26 -5.39 14.38
C HIS A 280 -13.79 -5.33 14.51
N ALA A 281 -14.33 -5.48 15.73
CA ALA A 281 -15.78 -5.40 15.95
C ALA A 281 -16.38 -4.05 15.51
N GLY A 282 -15.73 -2.93 15.86
CA GLY A 282 -16.21 -1.62 15.42
C GLY A 282 -16.12 -1.41 13.91
N LEU A 283 -15.21 -2.09 13.21
CA LEU A 283 -15.13 -2.05 11.75
C LEU A 283 -16.27 -2.85 11.12
N VAL A 284 -16.72 -3.95 11.75
CA VAL A 284 -17.95 -4.66 11.35
C VAL A 284 -19.15 -3.72 11.44
N ASP A 285 -19.31 -3.04 12.57
CA ASP A 285 -20.42 -2.09 12.79
C ASP A 285 -20.41 -0.94 11.78
N LEU A 286 -19.22 -0.47 11.39
CA LEU A 286 -19.05 0.56 10.37
C LEU A 286 -19.47 0.07 8.99
N ILE A 287 -19.04 -1.13 8.59
CA ILE A 287 -19.42 -1.74 7.31
C ILE A 287 -20.94 -1.98 7.24
N ASP A 288 -21.56 -2.34 8.36
CA ASP A 288 -23.01 -2.55 8.41
C ASP A 288 -23.83 -1.27 8.17
N GLN A 289 -23.21 -0.09 8.36
CA GLN A 289 -23.80 1.22 8.08
C GLN A 289 -23.53 1.77 6.67
N LEU A 290 -22.71 1.08 5.86
CA LEU A 290 -22.56 1.40 4.43
C LEU A 290 -23.87 1.20 3.68
#